data_AF-A0A3C2B8M1-F1
#
_entry.id   AF-A0A3C2B8M1-F1
#
_cell.length_a   1.000
_cell.length_b   1.000
_cell.length_c   1.000
_cell.angle_alpha   90.00
_cell.angle_beta   90.00
_cell.angle_gamma   90.00
#
_symmetry.space_group_name_H-M   'P 1'
#
loop_
_entity.id
_entity.type
_entity.pdbx_description
1 polymer ?
#
loop_
_entity_poly.entity_id
_entity_poly.type
_entity_poly.pdbx_seq_one_letter_code
_entity_poly.pdbx_strand_id
1 'polypeptide(L)'
;LVGHVTKEGGLAGPRVLEHVVDTVLAFEGDRHHALRLLRAVKHRFGATDELGVMEMAAEGLRGVPDASRLFLSDRRTGVAGSTVVATLEGQRPLLVEVQALTNRVPPGVPPRRSAQGLDGGRLALLLAVLERRVRLE
;
A
#
# COMPACT_ATOMS: atom_id res chain seq x y z
N LEU A 1 6.75 -12.75 22.84
CA LEU A 1 5.73 -13.78 22.47
C LEU A 1 5.54 -13.73 20.97
N VAL A 2 5.44 -14.87 20.29
CA VAL A 2 5.18 -14.92 18.84
C VAL A 2 3.83 -15.58 18.63
N GLY A 3 2.89 -14.86 18.02
CA GLY A 3 1.58 -15.37 17.68
C GLY A 3 1.42 -15.48 16.16
N HIS A 4 1.33 -16.70 15.65
CA HIS A 4 1.07 -16.93 14.23
C HIS A 4 -0.42 -16.79 13.93
N VAL A 5 -0.76 -16.07 12.87
CA VAL A 5 -2.15 -15.97 12.38
C VAL A 5 -2.45 -17.22 11.54
N THR A 6 -3.36 -18.07 12.01
CA THR A 6 -3.79 -19.29 11.31
C THR A 6 -5.22 -19.15 10.80
N LYS A 7 -5.56 -19.87 9.73
CA LYS A 7 -6.90 -19.82 9.11
C LYS A 7 -7.99 -20.46 9.97
N GLU A 8 -7.62 -21.41 10.83
CA GLU A 8 -8.59 -22.27 11.51
C GLU A 8 -9.11 -21.71 12.83
N GLY A 9 -8.62 -20.55 13.32
CA GLY A 9 -9.11 -19.92 14.55
C GLY A 9 -8.97 -20.76 15.84
N GLY A 10 -8.47 -21.99 15.74
CA GLY A 10 -8.27 -22.93 16.83
C GLY A 10 -7.03 -22.56 17.63
N LEU A 11 -7.27 -22.28 18.91
CA LEU A 11 -6.36 -21.79 19.95
C LEU A 11 -6.00 -20.32 19.85
N ALA A 12 -6.77 -19.49 20.58
CA ALA A 12 -6.36 -18.20 21.12
C ALA A 12 -5.35 -17.46 20.23
N GLY A 13 -5.81 -17.01 19.07
CA GLY A 13 -4.95 -16.28 18.14
C GLY A 13 -4.26 -15.09 18.81
N PRO A 14 -3.21 -14.50 18.20
CA PRO A 14 -2.45 -13.37 18.75
C PRO A 14 -3.34 -12.27 19.37
N ARG A 15 -4.54 -12.06 18.80
CA ARG A 15 -5.59 -11.16 19.28
C ARG A 15 -6.00 -11.34 20.75
N VAL A 16 -6.03 -12.57 21.27
CA VAL A 16 -6.37 -12.80 22.69
C VAL A 16 -5.26 -12.29 23.60
N LEU A 17 -4.01 -12.27 23.14
CA LEU A 17 -2.90 -11.77 23.94
C LEU A 17 -2.73 -10.24 23.84
N GLU A 18 -3.34 -9.59 22.85
CA GLU A 18 -3.18 -8.15 22.61
C GLU A 18 -3.58 -7.28 23.82
N HIS A 19 -4.60 -7.70 24.58
CA HIS A 19 -5.06 -6.94 25.73
C HIS A 19 -4.20 -7.14 26.98
N VAL A 20 -3.49 -8.28 27.10
CA VAL A 20 -2.66 -8.62 28.27
C VAL A 20 -1.17 -8.26 28.13
N VAL A 21 -0.72 -7.85 26.95
CA VAL A 21 0.68 -7.45 26.69
C VAL A 21 0.84 -5.93 26.62
N ASP A 22 2.04 -5.42 26.94
CA ASP A 22 2.30 -3.97 26.89
C ASP A 22 2.49 -3.43 25.47
N THR A 23 3.03 -4.25 24.55
CA THR A 23 3.29 -3.85 23.15
C THR A 23 2.92 -4.98 22.20
N VAL A 24 2.20 -4.65 21.13
CA VAL A 24 1.77 -5.54 20.06
C VAL A 24 2.33 -5.00 18.75
N LEU A 25 3.13 -5.81 18.08
CA LEU A 25 3.65 -5.51 16.74
C LEU A 25 3.06 -6.52 15.75
N ALA A 26 2.55 -6.00 14.64
CA ALA A 26 2.12 -6.78 13.49
C ALA A 26 3.22 -6.76 12.43
N PHE A 27 3.60 -7.94 11.93
CA PHE A 27 4.53 -8.07 10.83
C PHE A 27 3.82 -8.64 9.62
N GLU A 28 3.66 -7.82 8.60
CA GLU A 28 2.79 -8.06 7.45
C GLU A 28 3.59 -7.99 6.14
N GLY A 29 3.14 -8.71 5.12
CA GLY A 29 3.76 -8.70 3.81
C GLY A 29 2.77 -9.16 2.76
N ASP A 30 2.73 -8.46 1.62
CA ASP A 30 2.03 -8.92 0.43
C ASP A 30 2.92 -9.91 -0.33
N ARG A 31 2.29 -10.87 -1.02
CA ARG A 31 2.98 -11.82 -1.90
C ARG A 31 3.62 -11.15 -3.10
N HIS A 32 3.04 -10.04 -3.57
CA HIS A 32 3.50 -9.32 -4.76
C HIS A 32 4.58 -8.30 -4.47
N HIS A 33 4.89 -8.05 -3.19
CA HIS A 33 5.87 -7.07 -2.77
C HIS A 33 6.99 -7.73 -1.96
N ALA A 34 8.25 -7.40 -2.30
CA ALA A 34 9.42 -7.87 -1.55
C ALA A 34 9.46 -7.30 -0.12
N LEU A 35 8.74 -6.19 0.11
CA LEU A 35 8.67 -5.51 1.38
C LEU A 35 7.84 -6.26 2.42
N ARG A 36 8.25 -6.08 3.66
CA ARG A 36 7.57 -6.50 4.88
C ARG A 36 7.41 -5.28 5.78
N LEU A 37 6.20 -5.08 6.28
CA LEU A 37 5.83 -3.95 7.11
C LEU A 37 5.73 -4.42 8.56
N LEU A 38 6.41 -3.73 9.46
CA LEU A 38 6.30 -3.90 10.91
C LEU A 38 5.54 -2.71 11.48
N ARG A 39 4.38 -2.94 12.06
CA ARG A 39 3.50 -1.88 12.61
C ARG A 39 3.20 -2.13 14.07
N ALA A 40 3.25 -1.06 14.87
CA ALA A 40 2.77 -1.13 16.25
C ALA A 40 1.24 -1.00 16.29
N VAL A 41 0.55 -2.03 16.78
CA VAL A 41 -0.91 -1.99 17.02
C VAL A 41 -1.21 -1.46 18.41
N LYS A 42 -0.34 -1.79 19.37
CA LYS A 42 -0.37 -1.29 20.75
C LYS A 42 1.07 -1.02 21.17
N HIS A 43 1.33 0.14 21.75
CA HIS A 43 2.68 0.48 22.18
C HIS A 43 2.60 1.30 23.47
N ARG A 44 2.69 0.66 24.64
CA ARG A 44 2.56 1.37 25.93
C ARG A 44 3.69 2.39 26.19
N PHE A 45 4.81 2.26 25.48
CA PHE A 45 6.03 3.03 25.72
C PHE A 45 6.38 4.02 24.61
N GLY A 46 5.43 4.38 23.73
CA GLY A 46 5.74 5.10 22.48
C GLY A 46 4.58 5.11 21.49
N ALA A 47 4.85 5.53 20.26
CA ALA A 47 3.81 5.75 19.25
C ALA A 47 3.38 4.45 18.54
N THR A 48 2.13 4.43 18.07
CA THR A 48 1.56 3.29 17.31
C THR A 48 1.55 3.52 15.80
N ASP A 49 1.83 4.73 15.35
CA ASP A 49 1.81 5.12 13.94
C ASP A 49 3.18 5.04 13.27
N GLU A 50 4.18 4.53 14.00
CA GLU A 50 5.47 4.16 13.45
C GLU A 50 5.39 2.92 12.56
N LEU A 51 6.13 2.97 11.46
CA LEU A 51 6.21 1.91 10.46
C LEU A 51 7.66 1.53 10.20
N GLY A 52 8.01 0.30 10.56
CA GLY A 52 9.24 -0.34 10.12
C GLY A 52 9.04 -0.95 8.74
N VAL A 53 9.91 -0.62 7.78
CA VAL A 53 9.92 -1.28 6.46
C VAL A 53 11.15 -2.15 6.39
N MET A 54 10.97 -3.41 6.01
CA MET A 54 12.03 -4.40 5.92
C MET A 54 11.92 -5.20 4.62
N GLU A 55 13.02 -5.81 4.19
CA GLU A 55 13.07 -6.77 3.09
C GLU A 55 13.78 -8.05 3.55
N MET A 56 13.42 -9.18 2.95
CA MET A 56 14.12 -10.44 3.19
C MET A 56 15.26 -10.58 2.18
N ALA A 57 16.50 -10.38 2.63
CA ALA A 57 17.70 -10.61 1.86
C ALA A 57 18.24 -12.04 2.09
N ALA A 58 19.30 -12.42 1.37
CA ALA A 58 19.93 -13.74 1.51
C ALA A 58 20.42 -14.03 2.94
N GLU A 59 20.87 -13.00 3.65
CA GLU A 59 21.37 -13.10 5.04
C GLU A 59 20.26 -12.92 6.10
N GLY A 60 19.02 -12.63 5.68
CA GLY A 60 17.87 -12.43 6.57
C GLY A 60 17.17 -11.08 6.39
N LEU A 61 16.43 -10.66 7.42
CA LEU A 61 15.66 -9.42 7.40
C LEU A 61 16.57 -8.19 7.51
N ARG A 62 16.42 -7.27 6.55
CA ARG A 62 17.14 -6.00 6.52
C ARG A 62 16.17 -4.83 6.56
N GLY A 63 16.45 -3.83 7.39
CA GLY A 63 15.68 -2.58 7.41
C GLY A 63 15.89 -1.75 6.14
N VAL A 64 14.80 -1.19 5.62
CA VAL A 64 14.77 -0.34 4.42
C VAL A 64 14.43 1.09 4.85
N PRO A 65 15.43 1.97 5.05
CA PRO A 65 15.19 3.33 5.52
C PRO A 65 14.44 4.19 4.49
N ASP A 66 14.68 3.94 3.20
CA ASP A 66 14.02 4.62 2.08
C ASP A 66 13.29 3.61 1.19
N ALA A 67 12.04 3.33 1.55
CA ALA A 67 11.17 2.44 0.78
C ALA A 67 10.72 3.07 -0.56
N SER A 68 10.71 4.39 -0.65
CA SER A 68 10.30 5.13 -1.86
C SER A 68 11.17 4.77 -3.05
N ARG A 69 12.48 4.57 -2.83
CA ARG A 69 13.41 4.17 -3.88
C ARG A 69 13.07 2.82 -4.51
N LEU A 70 12.53 1.88 -3.73
CA LEU A 70 12.08 0.60 -4.26
C LEU A 70 10.84 0.77 -5.14
N PHE A 71 9.85 1.54 -4.68
CA PHE A 71 8.62 1.80 -5.46
C PHE A 71 8.87 2.56 -6.76
N LEU A 72 9.96 3.35 -6.82
CA LEU A 72 10.30 4.17 -7.98
C LEU A 72 11.46 3.60 -8.81
N SER A 73 11.98 2.42 -8.46
CA SER A 73 13.22 1.87 -9.04
C SER A 73 13.12 1.59 -10.55
N ASP A 74 11.99 1.03 -10.99
CA ASP A 74 11.74 0.69 -12.40
C ASP A 74 11.04 1.80 -13.19
N ARG A 75 10.85 2.97 -12.57
CA ARG A 75 10.13 4.09 -13.18
C ARG A 75 10.91 4.68 -14.35
N ARG A 76 10.24 4.84 -15.49
CA ARG A 76 10.75 5.61 -16.64
C ARG A 76 10.31 7.06 -16.55
N THR A 77 11.27 7.98 -16.47
CA THR A 77 11.00 9.42 -16.46
C THR A 77 10.53 9.91 -17.83
N GLY A 78 9.58 10.85 -17.86
CA GLY A 78 9.14 11.50 -19.10
C GLY A 78 8.16 10.68 -19.95
N VAL A 79 7.66 9.55 -19.44
CA VAL A 79 6.62 8.75 -20.10
C VAL A 79 5.24 9.24 -19.66
N ALA A 80 4.34 9.43 -20.64
CA ALA A 80 2.95 9.79 -20.36
C ALA A 80 2.23 8.69 -19.56
N GLY A 81 1.29 9.08 -18.71
CA GLY A 81 0.53 8.13 -17.90
C GLY A 81 1.26 7.61 -16.67
N SER A 82 2.38 8.21 -16.26
CA SER A 82 3.06 7.95 -14.99
C SER A 82 3.19 9.24 -14.19
N THR A 83 2.83 9.22 -12.92
CA THR A 83 3.06 10.33 -11.98
C THR A 83 3.48 9.79 -10.62
N VAL A 84 4.26 10.57 -9.87
CA VAL A 84 4.67 10.23 -8.50
C VAL A 84 3.82 11.02 -7.54
N VAL A 85 3.27 10.34 -6.54
CA VAL A 85 2.49 10.93 -5.47
C VAL A 85 3.06 10.55 -4.12
N ALA A 86 3.06 11.49 -3.19
CA ALA A 86 3.33 11.21 -1.79
C ALA A 86 2.06 10.68 -1.13
N THR A 87 2.14 9.49 -0.56
CA THR A 87 1.11 8.89 0.28
C THR A 87 1.62 8.76 1.71
N LEU A 88 0.71 8.51 2.65
CA LEU A 88 1.04 8.22 4.03
C LEU A 88 0.64 6.78 4.35
N GLU A 89 1.58 6.03 4.90
CA GLU A 89 1.32 4.72 5.50
C GLU A 89 1.62 4.84 7.01
N GLY A 90 0.58 5.06 7.82
CA GLY A 90 0.76 5.57 9.18
C GLY A 90 1.31 7.01 9.15
N GLN A 91 2.38 7.29 9.89
CA GLN A 91 3.11 8.57 9.80
C GLN A 91 4.20 8.60 8.72
N ARG A 92 4.52 7.46 8.09
CA ARG A 92 5.63 7.41 7.14
C ARG A 92 5.18 7.91 5.76
N PRO A 93 5.79 8.98 5.22
CA PRO A 93 5.59 9.36 3.84
C PRO A 93 6.24 8.33 2.92
N LEU A 94 5.49 7.88 1.92
CA LEU A 94 5.95 6.99 0.87
C LEU A 94 5.69 7.67 -0.47
N LEU A 95 6.71 7.68 -1.34
CA LEU A 95 6.50 8.07 -2.73
C LEU A 95 6.13 6.81 -3.51
N VAL A 96 4.98 6.86 -4.17
CA VAL A 96 4.48 5.78 -5.01
C VAL A 96 4.18 6.30 -6.41
N GLU A 97 4.34 5.43 -7.40
CA GLU A 97 3.97 5.73 -8.77
C GLU A 97 2.49 5.39 -9.01
N VAL A 98 1.73 6.35 -9.53
CA VAL A 98 0.39 6.12 -10.07
C VAL A 98 0.50 6.06 -11.58
N GLN A 99 0.00 4.96 -12.14
CA GLN A 99 0.03 4.70 -13.57
C GLN A 99 -1.39 4.73 -14.15
N ALA A 100 -1.50 5.27 -15.36
CA ALA A 100 -2.74 5.35 -16.12
C ALA A 100 -2.45 5.08 -17.60
N LEU A 101 -3.24 4.19 -18.19
CA LEU A 101 -3.28 3.97 -19.63
C LEU A 101 -4.69 4.29 -20.10
N THR A 102 -4.81 5.23 -21.03
CA THR A 102 -6.08 5.59 -21.67
C THR A 102 -6.01 5.28 -23.15
N ASN A 103 -7.16 4.91 -23.71
CA ASN A 103 -7.33 4.72 -25.14
C ASN A 103 -8.68 5.28 -25.57
N ARG A 104 -8.79 5.67 -26.84
CA ARG A 104 -10.07 6.06 -27.42
C ARG A 104 -10.93 4.82 -27.61
N VAL A 105 -12.19 4.91 -27.20
CA VAL A 105 -13.19 3.86 -27.35
C VAL A 105 -14.11 4.22 -28.52
N PRO A 106 -14.48 3.27 -29.40
CA PRO A 106 -15.41 3.54 -30.49
C PRO A 106 -16.78 4.02 -30.00
N PRO A 107 -17.50 4.85 -30.78
CA PRO A 107 -18.85 5.28 -30.45
C PRO A 107 -19.80 4.09 -30.20
N GLY A 108 -20.65 4.21 -29.19
CA GLY A 108 -21.64 3.18 -28.84
C GLY A 108 -21.09 1.99 -28.04
N VAL A 109 -19.77 1.93 -27.80
CA VAL A 109 -19.16 0.93 -26.93
C VAL A 109 -18.94 1.51 -25.54
N PRO A 110 -19.43 0.87 -24.47
CA PRO A 110 -19.20 1.36 -23.11
C PRO A 110 -17.70 1.27 -22.76
N PRO A 111 -17.06 2.35 -22.27
CA PRO A 111 -15.64 2.35 -21.97
C PRO A 111 -15.32 1.45 -20.79
N ARG A 112 -14.29 0.62 -20.92
CA ARG A 112 -13.79 -0.21 -19.83
C ARG A 112 -12.94 0.63 -18.88
N ARG A 113 -13.32 0.66 -17.61
CA ARG A 113 -12.58 1.33 -16.53
C ARG A 113 -12.12 0.25 -15.55
N SER A 114 -10.81 0.11 -15.38
CA SER A 114 -10.21 -0.89 -14.49
C SER A 114 -9.08 -0.24 -13.71
N ALA A 115 -9.02 -0.52 -12.42
CA ALA A 115 -7.95 -0.06 -11.55
C ALA A 115 -7.57 -1.14 -10.55
N GLN A 116 -6.32 -1.09 -10.11
CA GLN A 116 -5.74 -1.93 -9.09
C GLN A 116 -5.07 -1.03 -8.06
N GLY A 117 -5.25 -1.32 -6.77
CA GLY A 117 -4.71 -0.49 -5.69
C GLY A 117 -5.42 0.85 -5.48
N LEU A 118 -6.50 1.12 -6.22
CA LEU A 118 -7.34 2.30 -6.09
C LEU A 118 -8.80 1.88 -5.91
N ASP A 119 -9.51 2.62 -5.07
CA ASP A 119 -10.96 2.45 -4.92
C ASP A 119 -11.69 2.84 -6.22
N GLY A 120 -12.62 1.98 -6.65
CA GLY A 120 -13.37 2.16 -7.89
C GLY A 120 -14.32 3.37 -7.84
N GLY A 121 -14.92 3.65 -6.68
CA GLY A 121 -15.79 4.81 -6.49
C GLY A 121 -15.02 6.13 -6.61
N ARG A 122 -13.85 6.20 -5.97
CA ARG A 122 -12.93 7.33 -6.08
C ARG A 122 -12.50 7.56 -7.54
N LEU A 123 -12.16 6.50 -8.27
CA LEU A 123 -11.83 6.61 -9.69
C LEU A 123 -12.99 7.19 -10.50
N ALA A 124 -14.21 6.69 -10.28
CA ALA A 124 -15.39 7.17 -11.00
C ALA A 124 -15.64 8.67 -10.77
N LEU A 125 -15.49 9.14 -9.53
CA LEU A 125 -15.61 10.55 -9.17
C LEU A 125 -14.53 11.40 -9.88
N LEU A 126 -13.27 10.96 -9.84
CA LEU A 126 -12.16 11.68 -10.47
C LEU A 126 -12.36 11.80 -11.98
N LEU A 127 -12.80 10.72 -12.65
CA LEU A 127 -13.10 10.75 -14.08
C LEU A 127 -14.24 11.74 -14.39
N ALA A 128 -15.31 11.74 -13.60
CA ALA A 128 -16.41 12.70 -13.78
C ALA A 128 -15.97 14.16 -13.59
N VAL A 129 -15.07 14.42 -12.64
CA VAL A 129 -14.48 15.76 -12.43
C VAL A 129 -13.62 16.16 -13.63
N LEU A 130 -12.75 15.27 -14.13
CA LEU A 130 -11.90 15.53 -15.29
C LEU A 130 -12.74 15.80 -16.56
N GLU A 131 -13.78 15.01 -16.78
CA GLU A 131 -14.74 15.21 -17.87
C GLU A 131 -15.40 16.59 -17.77
N ARG A 132 -15.94 16.94 -16.58
CA ARG A 132 -16.70 18.17 -16.40
C ARG A 132 -15.84 19.44 -16.36
N ARG A 133 -14.64 19.37 -15.80
CA ARG A 133 -13.79 20.55 -15.50
C ARG A 133 -12.65 20.73 -16.49
N VAL A 134 -12.08 19.62 -16.97
CA VAL A 134 -10.93 19.62 -17.88
C VAL A 134 -11.36 19.32 -19.32
N ARG A 135 -12.60 18.88 -19.54
CA ARG A 135 -13.16 18.54 -20.86
C ARG A 135 -12.37 17.43 -21.55
N LEU A 136 -11.96 16.45 -20.75
CA LEU A 136 -11.33 15.22 -21.22
C LEU A 136 -12.43 14.18 -21.47
N GLU A 137 -12.55 13.75 -22.73
CA GLU A 137 -13.47 12.70 -23.20
C GLU A 137 -12.73 11.40 -23.51
#